data_AF-A0ABD2FYI3-F1
#
_entry.id   AF-A0ABD2FYI3-F1
#
_cell.length_a   1.000
_cell.length_b   1.000
_cell.length_c   1.000
_cell.angle_alpha   90.00
_cell.angle_beta   90.00
_cell.angle_gamma   90.00
#
_symmetry.space_group_name_H-M   'P 1'
#
loop_
_entity.id
_entity.type
_entity.pdbx_description
1 polymer ?
#
loop_
_entity_poly.entity_id
_entity_poly.type
_entity_poly.pdbx_seq_one_letter_code
_entity_poly.pdbx_strand_id
1 'polypeptide(L)'
;MLNKAKLKTELSLIYDNSEFKACSGAVSLYQFFMENNLQSTFTGTVSLLRILITTPMTKAESERCFSTLKRIKTFLRNTMSQDRLNALAMLSMEKKLVREIPDFNKKVIERFATQKERRARFLYK
;
A
#
# COMPACT_ATOMS: atom_id res chain seq x y z
N MET A 1 13.66 -23.28 -4.28
CA MET A 1 12.73 -23.92 -5.23
C MET A 1 11.46 -24.29 -4.49
N LEU A 2 10.28 -24.07 -5.09
CA LEU A 2 8.99 -24.38 -4.47
C LEU A 2 8.82 -25.91 -4.36
N ASN A 3 8.68 -26.45 -3.16
CA ASN A 3 8.49 -27.90 -2.97
C ASN A 3 7.03 -28.27 -3.30
N LYS A 4 6.84 -28.83 -4.50
CA LYS A 4 5.52 -29.15 -5.06
C LYS A 4 4.76 -30.20 -4.23
N ALA A 5 5.48 -31.17 -3.66
CA ALA A 5 4.87 -32.19 -2.79
C ALA A 5 4.37 -31.57 -1.49
N LYS A 6 5.21 -30.75 -0.83
CA LYS A 6 4.85 -30.03 0.39
C LYS A 6 3.64 -29.13 0.16
N LEU A 7 3.64 -28.35 -0.93
CA LEU A 7 2.53 -27.46 -1.26
C LEU A 7 1.22 -28.23 -1.52
N LYS A 8 1.28 -29.39 -2.18
CA LYS A 8 0.10 -30.22 -2.42
C LYS A 8 -0.52 -30.72 -1.10
N THR A 9 0.31 -31.15 -0.16
CA THR A 9 -0.14 -31.55 1.18
C THR A 9 -0.71 -30.37 1.96
N GLU A 10 -0.01 -29.22 1.95
CA GLU A 10 -0.48 -27.97 2.57
C GLU A 10 -1.86 -27.57 2.03
N LEU A 11 -2.07 -27.60 0.71
CA LEU A 11 -3.35 -27.25 0.11
C LEU A 11 -4.45 -28.28 0.42
N SER A 12 -4.15 -29.59 0.40
CA SER A 12 -5.14 -30.61 0.78
C SER A 12 -5.66 -30.38 2.18
N LEU A 13 -4.76 -30.16 3.16
CA LEU A 13 -5.13 -29.87 4.54
C LEU A 13 -6.01 -28.63 4.67
N ILE A 14 -5.79 -27.61 3.83
CA ILE A 14 -6.60 -26.39 3.83
C ILE A 14 -8.00 -26.66 3.26
N TYR A 15 -8.11 -27.46 2.20
CA TYR A 15 -9.41 -27.79 1.59
C TYR A 15 -10.24 -28.79 2.40
N ASP A 16 -9.57 -29.67 3.15
CA ASP A 16 -10.21 -30.70 3.96
C ASP A 16 -10.74 -30.15 5.29
N ASN A 17 -10.15 -29.08 5.82
CA ASN A 17 -10.58 -28.46 7.08
C ASN A 17 -11.65 -27.38 6.87
N SER A 18 -12.80 -27.56 7.53
CA SER A 18 -13.94 -26.64 7.48
C SER A 18 -13.63 -25.26 8.07
N GLU A 19 -12.69 -25.15 9.00
CA GLU A 19 -12.25 -23.89 9.62
C GLU A 19 -11.67 -22.92 8.58
N PHE A 20 -10.80 -23.39 7.70
CA PHE A 20 -10.24 -22.55 6.63
C PHE A 20 -11.29 -22.21 5.56
N LYS A 21 -12.29 -23.07 5.39
CA LYS A 21 -13.40 -22.85 4.45
C LYS A 21 -14.41 -21.82 4.97
N ALA A 22 -14.47 -21.62 6.29
CA ALA A 22 -15.27 -20.58 6.91
C ALA A 22 -14.68 -19.18 6.72
N CYS A 23 -13.39 -19.06 6.39
CA CYS A 23 -12.75 -17.77 6.11
C CYS A 23 -13.26 -17.16 4.79
N SER A 24 -14.05 -16.08 4.89
CA SER A 24 -14.50 -15.30 3.73
C SER A 24 -13.36 -14.42 3.19
N GLY A 25 -12.53 -14.97 2.31
CA GLY A 25 -11.53 -14.24 1.53
C GLY A 25 -10.06 -14.49 1.91
N ALA A 26 -9.17 -14.17 0.96
CA ALA A 26 -7.73 -14.40 1.09
C ALA A 26 -7.08 -13.62 2.25
N VAL A 27 -7.59 -12.43 2.57
CA VAL A 27 -7.09 -11.61 3.69
C VAL A 27 -7.45 -12.24 5.03
N SER A 28 -8.69 -12.66 5.20
CA SER A 28 -9.20 -13.32 6.41
C SER A 28 -8.44 -14.63 6.67
N LEU A 29 -8.21 -15.41 5.60
CA LEU A 29 -7.43 -16.64 5.68
C LEU A 29 -5.96 -16.36 6.05
N TYR A 30 -5.35 -15.32 5.47
CA TYR A 30 -3.99 -14.91 5.82
C TYR A 30 -3.88 -14.46 7.29
N GLN A 31 -4.84 -13.67 7.78
CA GLN A 31 -4.90 -13.26 9.20
C GLN A 31 -5.01 -14.46 10.14
N PHE A 32 -5.86 -15.43 9.81
CA PHE A 32 -5.99 -16.67 10.58
C PHE A 32 -4.66 -17.44 10.66
N PHE A 33 -3.90 -17.52 9.57
CA PHE A 33 -2.58 -18.16 9.59
C PHE A 33 -1.57 -17.41 10.47
N MET A 34 -1.68 -16.08 10.58
CA MET A 34 -0.82 -15.27 11.45
C MET A 34 -1.19 -15.44 12.92
N GLU A 35 -2.49 -15.38 13.26
CA GLU A 35 -2.98 -15.51 14.64
C GLU A 35 -2.64 -16.89 15.24
N ASN A 36 -2.71 -17.95 14.44
CA ASN A 36 -2.41 -19.31 14.87
C ASN A 36 -0.93 -19.72 14.71
N ASN A 37 -0.03 -18.78 14.37
CA ASN A 37 1.40 -19.05 14.15
C ASN A 37 1.70 -20.17 13.12
N LEU A 38 0.80 -20.37 12.16
CA LEU A 38 0.87 -21.46 11.17
C LEU A 38 1.80 -21.16 9.98
N GLN A 39 2.46 -20.00 10.02
CA GLN A 39 3.37 -19.50 8.99
C GLN A 39 4.61 -20.38 8.74
N SER A 40 5.13 -21.04 9.77
CA SER A 40 6.24 -22.00 9.62
C SER A 40 5.80 -23.34 9.04
N THR A 41 4.54 -23.71 9.25
CA THR A 41 3.96 -24.98 8.78
C THR A 41 3.52 -24.86 7.32
N PHE A 42 2.79 -23.78 6.98
CA PHE A 42 2.22 -23.52 5.65
C PHE A 42 3.03 -22.50 4.84
N THR A 43 4.34 -22.69 4.78
CA THR A 43 5.27 -21.76 4.12
C THR A 43 4.92 -21.48 2.65
N GLY A 44 4.46 -22.48 1.91
CA GLY A 44 4.11 -22.35 0.49
C GLY A 44 2.81 -21.59 0.31
N THR A 45 1.78 -21.99 1.04
CA THR A 45 0.46 -21.34 0.99
C THR A 45 0.51 -19.89 1.48
N VAL A 46 1.20 -19.60 2.58
CA VAL A 46 1.34 -18.23 3.09
C VAL A 46 2.07 -17.32 2.10
N SER A 47 3.09 -17.83 1.42
CA SER A 47 3.78 -17.09 0.36
C SER A 47 2.85 -16.78 -0.82
N LEU A 48 2.03 -17.74 -1.25
CA LEU A 48 1.04 -17.54 -2.32
C LEU A 48 -0.06 -16.56 -1.91
N LEU A 49 -0.58 -16.69 -0.69
CA LEU A 49 -1.54 -15.75 -0.11
C LEU A 49 -0.97 -14.34 -0.05
N ARG A 50 0.30 -14.19 0.35
CA ARG A 50 0.99 -12.89 0.37
C ARG A 50 1.09 -12.27 -1.02
N ILE A 51 1.42 -13.06 -2.05
CA ILE A 51 1.44 -12.60 -3.43
C ILE A 51 0.01 -12.21 -3.87
N LEU A 52 -0.98 -13.03 -3.55
CA LEU A 52 -2.37 -12.78 -3.91
C LEU A 52 -2.92 -11.49 -3.30
N ILE A 53 -2.67 -11.22 -2.01
CA ILE A 53 -3.15 -10.00 -1.34
C ILE A 53 -2.38 -8.74 -1.75
N THR A 54 -1.11 -8.88 -2.15
CA THR A 54 -0.28 -7.74 -2.59
C THR A 54 -0.48 -7.40 -4.05
N THR A 55 -0.92 -8.37 -4.87
CA THR A 55 -1.20 -8.14 -6.28
C THR A 55 -2.54 -7.42 -6.41
N PRO A 56 -2.59 -6.23 -7.03
CA PRO A 56 -3.86 -5.55 -7.26
C PRO A 56 -4.69 -6.40 -8.23
N MET A 57 -5.72 -7.07 -7.70
CA MET A 57 -6.57 -7.97 -8.47
C MET A 57 -7.51 -7.21 -9.42
N THR A 58 -7.67 -5.90 -9.22
CA THR A 58 -8.62 -5.06 -9.96
C THR A 58 -7.95 -3.88 -10.66
N LYS A 59 -8.41 -3.57 -11.88
CA LYS A 59 -8.02 -2.35 -12.61
C LYS A 59 -8.40 -1.06 -11.87
N ALA A 60 -9.40 -1.15 -10.98
CA ALA A 60 -9.91 -0.02 -10.21
C ALA A 60 -8.83 0.67 -9.35
N GLU A 61 -7.88 -0.08 -8.77
CA GLU A 61 -6.79 0.52 -8.00
C GLU A 61 -5.84 1.33 -8.89
N SER A 62 -5.55 0.86 -10.10
CA SER A 62 -4.78 1.62 -11.09
C SER A 62 -5.54 2.88 -11.52
N GLU A 63 -6.85 2.77 -11.81
CA GLU A 63 -7.71 3.91 -12.15
C GLU A 63 -7.79 4.94 -11.01
N ARG A 64 -7.84 4.49 -9.76
CA ARG A 64 -7.81 5.33 -8.56
C ARG A 64 -6.49 6.07 -8.43
N CYS A 65 -5.37 5.39 -8.68
CA CYS A 65 -4.03 5.99 -8.73
C CYS A 65 -3.93 7.05 -9.83
N PHE A 66 -4.39 6.76 -11.05
CA PHE A 66 -4.40 7.71 -12.17
C PHE A 66 -5.32 8.89 -11.93
N SER A 67 -6.49 8.68 -11.33
CA SER A 67 -7.41 9.75 -10.94
C SER A 67 -6.78 10.68 -9.90
N THR A 68 -6.08 10.11 -8.92
CA THR A 68 -5.33 10.88 -7.91
C THR A 68 -4.18 11.65 -8.56
N LEU A 69 -3.42 11.00 -9.45
CA LEU A 69 -2.35 11.65 -10.21
C LEU A 69 -2.88 12.81 -11.06
N LYS A 70 -4.03 12.65 -11.71
CA LYS A 70 -4.69 13.70 -12.52
C LYS A 70 -5.09 14.91 -11.67
N ARG A 71 -5.37 14.73 -10.38
CA ARG A 71 -5.61 15.85 -9.43
C ARG A 71 -4.32 16.56 -9.04
N ILE A 72 -3.20 15.85 -8.97
CA ILE A 72 -1.89 16.42 -8.60
C ILE A 72 -1.25 17.13 -9.80
N LYS A 73 -1.27 16.45 -10.96
CA LYS A 73 -0.81 16.93 -12.26
C LYS A 73 -2.01 17.29 -13.12
N THR A 74 -2.50 18.50 -12.89
CA THR A 74 -3.58 19.09 -13.69
C THR A 74 -3.03 19.67 -15.00
N PHE A 75 -3.91 19.88 -15.98
CA PHE A 75 -3.54 20.43 -17.29
C PHE A 75 -2.78 21.77 -17.18
N LEU A 76 -3.22 22.64 -16.27
CA LEU A 76 -2.59 23.94 -16.00
C LEU A 76 -1.25 23.84 -15.24
N ARG A 77 -0.94 22.68 -14.66
CA ARG A 77 0.24 22.42 -13.84
C ARG A 77 1.10 21.30 -14.43
N ASN A 78 1.15 21.18 -15.75
CA ASN A 78 1.91 20.12 -16.42
C ASN A 78 3.43 20.35 -16.40
N THR A 79 3.88 21.60 -16.25
CA THR A 79 5.30 21.95 -16.12
C THR A 79 5.76 21.82 -14.67
N MET A 80 6.06 20.59 -14.23
CA MET A 80 6.67 20.33 -12.93
C MET A 80 7.77 19.27 -13.04
N SER A 81 8.80 19.36 -12.19
CA SER A 81 9.84 18.34 -12.10
C SER A 81 9.29 17.05 -11.48
N GLN A 82 9.92 15.91 -11.83
CA GLN A 82 9.53 14.61 -11.30
C GLN A 82 9.64 14.56 -9.76
N ASP A 83 10.67 15.16 -9.19
CA ASP A 83 10.86 15.23 -7.73
C ASP A 83 9.67 15.89 -7.03
N ARG A 84 9.17 16.98 -7.61
CA ARG A 84 8.02 17.70 -7.06
C ARG A 84 6.73 16.88 -7.22
N LEU A 85 6.57 16.17 -8.34
CA LEU A 85 5.43 15.29 -8.55
C LEU A 85 5.43 14.15 -7.52
N ASN A 86 6.57 13.50 -7.31
CA ASN A 86 6.73 12.41 -6.35
C ASN A 86 6.44 12.89 -4.92
N ALA A 87 6.99 14.04 -4.51
CA ALA A 87 6.73 14.59 -3.18
C ALA A 87 5.24 14.93 -2.95
N LEU A 88 4.55 15.45 -3.96
CA LEU A 88 3.11 15.73 -3.87
C LEU A 88 2.26 14.46 -3.89
N ALA A 89 2.68 13.44 -4.65
CA ALA A 89 2.05 12.12 -4.65
C ALA A 89 2.15 11.48 -3.27
N MET A 90 3.33 11.50 -2.65
CA MET A 90 3.54 11.02 -1.28
C MET A 90 2.64 11.74 -0.27
N LEU A 91 2.58 13.09 -0.32
CA LEU A 91 1.68 13.86 0.55
C LEU A 91 0.19 13.51 0.33
N SER A 92 -0.20 13.16 -0.90
CA SER A 92 -1.57 12.76 -1.20
C SER A 92 -1.87 11.33 -0.72
N MET A 93 -0.90 10.42 -0.80
CA MET A 93 -1.01 9.05 -0.27
C MET A 93 -1.09 9.06 1.26
N GLU A 94 -0.18 9.81 1.90
CA GLU A 94 -0.06 9.95 3.36
C GLU A 94 -0.97 11.03 3.95
N LYS A 95 -2.03 11.40 3.24
CA LYS A 95 -2.94 12.49 3.65
C LYS A 95 -3.55 12.27 5.04
N LYS A 96 -3.76 11.01 5.45
CA LYS A 96 -4.26 10.67 6.79
C LYS A 96 -3.23 11.04 7.87
N LEU A 97 -2.00 10.57 7.71
CA LEU A 97 -0.89 10.89 8.60
C LEU A 97 -0.65 12.40 8.68
N VAL A 98 -0.67 13.11 7.54
CA VAL A 98 -0.49 14.57 7.51
C VAL A 98 -1.60 15.30 8.30
N ARG A 99 -2.83 14.77 8.33
CA ARG A 99 -3.94 15.34 9.11
C ARG A 99 -3.82 15.08 10.60
N GLU A 100 -3.17 13.99 10.99
CA GLU A 100 -2.91 13.65 12.39
C GLU A 100 -1.78 14.49 13.00
N ILE A 101 -0.90 15.08 12.17
CA ILE A 101 0.15 15.98 12.65
C ILE A 101 -0.47 17.30 13.15
N PRO A 102 -0.33 17.63 14.45
CA PRO A 102 -0.82 18.89 14.98
C PRO A 102 -0.05 20.07 14.39
N ASP A 103 -0.81 21.10 14.02
CA ASP A 103 -0.31 22.37 13.45
C ASP A 103 0.52 22.22 12.17
N PHE A 104 0.35 21.13 11.41
CA PHE A 104 1.12 20.90 10.17
C PHE A 104 1.05 22.11 9.23
N ASN A 105 -0.15 22.64 8.98
CA ASN A 105 -0.33 23.78 8.09
C ASN A 105 0.39 25.03 8.62
N LYS A 106 0.32 25.29 9.93
CA LYS A 106 0.97 26.46 10.55
C LYS A 106 2.49 26.36 10.42
N LYS A 107 3.06 25.18 10.72
CA LYS A 107 4.50 24.90 10.56
C LYS A 107 4.96 25.07 9.11
N VAL A 108 4.17 24.61 8.15
CA VAL A 108 4.47 24.78 6.72
C VAL A 108 4.43 26.26 6.32
N ILE A 109 3.43 27.01 6.79
CA ILE A 109 3.30 28.45 6.52
C ILE A 109 4.47 29.23 7.12
N GLU A 110 4.83 28.98 8.38
CA GLU A 110 5.98 29.63 9.03
C GLU A 110 7.29 29.31 8.32
N ARG A 111 7.50 28.05 7.95
CA ARG A 111 8.68 27.62 7.18
C ARG A 111 8.72 28.26 5.79
N PHE A 112 7.58 28.46 5.16
CA PHE A 112 7.49 29.12 3.86
C PHE A 112 7.72 30.63 3.97
N ALA A 113 7.18 31.26 5.00
CA ALA A 113 7.33 32.69 5.28
C ALA A 113 8.77 33.07 5.63
N THR A 114 9.49 32.18 6.32
CA THR A 114 10.92 32.35 6.67
C THR A 114 11.86 32.16 5.48
N GLN A 115 11.42 31.58 4.36
CA GLN A 115 12.22 31.44 3.15
C GLN A 115 12.24 32.73 2.33
N LYS A 116 13.45 33.28 2.10
CA LYS A 116 13.65 34.51 1.29
C LYS A 116 13.02 34.45 -0.10
N GLU A 117 13.08 33.29 -0.76
CA GLU A 117 12.57 33.13 -2.13
C GLU A 117 11.07 32.84 -2.20
N ARG A 118 10.37 32.64 -1.08
CA ARG A 118 8.97 32.15 -1.03
C ARG A 118 8.74 30.99 -2.02
N ARG A 119 9.73 30.09 -2.11
CA ARG A 119 9.74 28.91 -2.97
C ARG A 119 10.10 27.70 -2.12
N ALA A 120 9.08 26.92 -1.77
CA ALA A 120 9.28 25.63 -1.11
C ALA A 120 9.80 24.61 -2.14
N ARG A 121 11.05 24.17 -1.98
CA ARG A 121 11.56 22.97 -2.64
C ARG A 121 10.99 21.74 -1.93
N PHE A 122 10.03 21.08 -2.57
CA PHE A 122 9.55 19.76 -2.16
C PHE A 122 10.52 18.72 -2.72
N LEU A 123 11.59 18.43 -1.98
CA LEU A 123 12.55 17.38 -2.30
C LEU A 123 12.25 16.17 -1.43
N TYR A 124 11.95 15.05 -2.07
CA TYR A 124 11.93 13.74 -1.43
C TYR A 124 13.33 13.14 -1.61
N LYS A 125 14.01 12.83 -0.51
CA LYS A 125 15.30 12.11 -0.49
C LYS A 125 15.09 10.77 0.17
#